data_AF-A0A1S1YSQ4-F1
#
_entry.id   AF-A0A1S1YSQ4-F1
#
_cell.length_a   1.000
_cell.length_b   1.000
_cell.length_c   1.000
_cell.angle_alpha   90.00
_cell.angle_beta   90.00
_cell.angle_gamma   90.00
#
_symmetry.space_group_name_H-M   'P 1'
#
loop_
_entity.id
_entity.type
_entity.pdbx_description
1 polymer ?
#
loop_
_entity_poly.entity_id
_entity_poly.type
_entity_poly.pdbx_seq_one_letter_code
_entity_poly.pdbx_strand_id
1 'polypeptide(L)'
;MKTLLTTLFFVFLVQLSNAENVNKVAVDDYINWLQGIVSLNDTQIEVIRELRKEYETAISTIPKNDFERRTEVQINFWKNRNKQLDRESLVKLGTYQITDFEIKKVKEMLGFSDEQVAALSDKLSSYNKVLMGAKHIYDTNSQEFKEVEEMVYTRTYEAIEEICSESQKQRCGDMKNAILTKINKYINRYIHYSTTTTIN
;
A
#
# COMPACT_ATOMS: atom_id res chain seq x y z
N MET A 1 49.68 10.39 14.25
CA MET A 1 48.58 11.33 13.93
C MET A 1 48.09 11.19 12.48
N LYS A 2 48.96 11.10 11.46
CA LYS A 2 48.57 10.86 10.05
C LYS A 2 47.77 9.55 9.83
N THR A 3 48.18 8.44 10.44
CA THR A 3 47.53 7.12 10.28
C THR A 3 46.12 7.04 10.88
N LEU A 4 45.86 7.70 12.02
CA LEU A 4 44.54 7.70 12.65
C LEU A 4 43.50 8.47 11.81
N LEU A 5 43.92 9.60 11.22
CA LEU A 5 43.08 10.43 10.36
C LEU A 5 42.71 9.70 9.06
N THR A 6 43.66 8.95 8.48
CA THR A 6 43.42 8.12 7.29
C THR A 6 42.44 6.99 7.59
N THR A 7 42.59 6.28 8.71
CA THR A 7 41.67 5.19 9.09
C THR A 7 40.24 5.69 9.36
N LEU A 8 40.08 6.83 10.05
CA LEU A 8 38.76 7.46 10.28
C LEU A 8 38.09 7.87 8.96
N PHE A 9 38.86 8.42 8.02
CA PHE A 9 38.35 8.80 6.69
C PHE A 9 37.91 7.58 5.86
N PHE A 10 38.66 6.47 5.90
CA PHE A 10 38.26 5.23 5.23
C PHE A 10 37.00 4.59 5.83
N VAL A 11 36.87 4.57 7.16
CA VAL A 11 35.64 4.08 7.82
C VAL A 11 34.42 4.93 7.43
N PHE A 12 34.59 6.25 7.35
CA PHE A 12 33.53 7.16 6.93
C PHE A 12 33.13 6.95 5.46
N LEU A 13 34.10 6.77 4.56
CA LEU A 13 33.83 6.49 3.14
C LEU A 13 33.09 5.15 2.95
N VAL A 14 33.48 4.11 3.67
CA VAL A 14 32.80 2.80 3.62
C VAL A 14 31.37 2.89 4.16
N GLN A 15 31.13 3.70 5.19
CA GLN A 15 29.78 3.94 5.71
C GLN A 15 28.91 4.72 4.73
N LEU A 16 29.46 5.74 4.05
CA LEU A 16 28.76 6.50 3.02
C LEU A 16 28.41 5.63 1.81
N SER A 17 29.35 4.83 1.31
CA SER A 17 29.11 3.94 0.17
C SER A 17 28.06 2.86 0.47
N ASN A 18 28.03 2.35 1.71
CA ASN A 18 27.02 1.38 2.13
C ASN A 18 25.63 2.02 2.26
N ALA A 19 25.53 3.23 2.82
CA ALA A 19 24.27 3.95 2.90
C ALA A 19 23.71 4.30 1.51
N GLU A 20 24.56 4.74 0.59
CA GLU A 20 24.19 5.03 -0.80
C GLU A 20 23.71 3.77 -1.53
N ASN A 21 24.41 2.64 -1.36
CA ASN A 21 24.04 1.37 -1.98
C ASN A 21 22.70 0.82 -1.45
N VAL A 22 22.47 0.89 -0.13
CA VAL A 22 21.19 0.46 0.48
C VAL A 22 20.02 1.31 -0.03
N ASN A 23 20.21 2.62 -0.14
CA ASN A 23 19.19 3.51 -0.70
C ASN A 23 18.89 3.20 -2.16
N LYS A 24 19.92 2.89 -2.97
CA LYS A 24 19.73 2.52 -4.37
C LYS A 24 18.89 1.24 -4.52
N VAL A 25 19.20 0.18 -3.76
CA VAL A 25 18.43 -1.08 -3.79
C VAL A 25 16.98 -0.85 -3.38
N ALA A 26 16.73 -0.11 -2.30
CA ALA A 26 15.37 0.18 -1.83
C ALA A 26 14.54 1.01 -2.82
N VAL A 27 15.20 1.88 -3.60
CA VAL A 27 14.58 2.65 -4.67
C VAL A 27 14.25 1.75 -5.87
N ASP A 28 15.21 0.93 -6.32
CA ASP A 28 15.02 0.01 -7.46
C ASP A 28 13.92 -1.02 -7.18
N ASP A 29 13.92 -1.63 -5.98
CA ASP A 29 12.89 -2.57 -5.56
C ASP A 29 11.49 -1.93 -5.57
N TYR A 30 11.38 -0.68 -5.12
CA TYR A 30 10.12 0.05 -5.14
C TYR A 30 9.63 0.33 -6.57
N ILE A 31 10.53 0.75 -7.47
CA ILE A 31 10.19 1.01 -8.86
C ILE A 31 9.75 -0.28 -9.55
N ASN A 32 10.50 -1.37 -9.37
CA ASN A 32 10.16 -2.69 -9.91
C ASN A 32 8.79 -3.17 -9.39
N TRP A 33 8.54 -3.04 -8.10
CA TRP A 33 7.23 -3.36 -7.51
C TRP A 33 6.11 -2.53 -8.12
N LEU A 34 6.31 -1.21 -8.27
CA LEU A 34 5.28 -0.33 -8.82
C LEU A 34 5.00 -0.65 -10.29
N GLN A 35 6.03 -0.90 -11.09
CA GLN A 35 5.90 -1.31 -12.50
C GLN A 35 5.23 -2.68 -12.66
N GLY A 36 5.37 -3.57 -11.68
CA GLY A 36 4.62 -4.83 -11.62
C GLY A 36 3.11 -4.64 -11.48
N ILE A 37 2.67 -3.46 -11.03
CA ILE A 37 1.25 -3.15 -10.80
C ILE A 37 0.72 -2.20 -11.87
N VAL A 38 1.41 -1.10 -12.16
CA VAL A 38 0.96 -0.06 -13.09
C VAL A 38 1.97 0.16 -14.21
N SER A 39 1.49 0.53 -15.39
CA SER A 39 2.37 0.89 -16.50
C SER A 39 2.88 2.31 -16.29
N LEU A 40 4.21 2.51 -16.33
CA LEU A 40 4.85 3.81 -16.21
C LEU A 40 5.68 4.09 -17.46
N ASN A 41 5.67 5.32 -17.94
CA ASN A 41 6.62 5.79 -18.93
C ASN A 41 7.96 6.22 -18.27
N ASP A 42 8.99 6.42 -19.08
CA ASP A 42 10.35 6.72 -18.61
C ASP A 42 10.39 7.98 -17.72
N THR A 43 9.64 9.04 -18.09
CA THR A 43 9.56 10.27 -17.30
C THR A 43 8.91 10.04 -15.94
N GLN A 44 7.81 9.27 -15.87
CA GLN A 44 7.18 8.90 -14.60
C GLN A 44 8.14 8.09 -13.72
N ILE A 45 8.90 7.17 -14.31
CA ILE A 45 9.89 6.36 -13.59
C ILE A 45 10.96 7.25 -12.98
N GLU A 46 11.54 8.18 -13.74
CA GLU A 46 12.58 9.10 -13.25
C GLU A 46 12.07 9.96 -12.10
N VAL A 47 10.89 10.58 -12.26
CA VAL A 47 10.31 11.44 -11.21
C VAL A 47 10.00 10.65 -9.94
N ILE A 48 9.38 9.47 -10.07
CA ILE A 48 9.03 8.64 -8.90
C ILE A 48 10.29 8.10 -8.22
N ARG A 49 11.34 7.80 -8.97
CA ARG A 49 12.64 7.36 -8.44
C ARG A 49 13.28 8.43 -7.56
N GLU A 50 13.29 9.69 -7.99
CA GLU A 50 13.77 10.80 -7.16
C GLU A 50 12.90 11.02 -5.92
N LEU A 51 11.56 11.01 -6.07
CA LEU A 51 10.65 11.08 -4.91
C LEU A 51 10.90 9.96 -3.89
N ARG A 52 11.20 8.75 -4.38
CA ARG A 52 11.51 7.59 -3.51
C ARG A 52 12.85 7.76 -2.81
N LYS A 53 13.86 8.28 -3.50
CA LYS A 53 15.18 8.58 -2.92
C LYS A 53 15.09 9.64 -1.83
N GLU A 54 14.31 10.70 -2.06
CA GLU A 54 14.01 11.72 -1.05
C GLU A 54 13.32 11.11 0.17
N TYR A 55 12.33 10.25 -0.05
CA TYR A 55 11.63 9.53 1.01
C TYR A 55 12.58 8.64 1.85
N GLU A 56 13.41 7.82 1.22
CA GLU A 56 14.35 6.92 1.92
C GLU A 56 15.38 7.73 2.72
N THR A 57 15.86 8.83 2.15
CA THR A 57 16.76 9.75 2.86
C THR A 57 16.06 10.34 4.09
N ALA A 58 14.86 10.90 3.92
CA ALA A 58 14.11 11.50 5.02
C ALA A 58 13.79 10.47 6.12
N ILE A 59 13.30 9.29 5.77
CA ILE A 59 12.88 8.27 6.74
C ILE A 59 14.07 7.67 7.51
N SER A 60 15.26 7.59 6.89
CA SER A 60 16.48 7.10 7.53
C SER A 60 16.96 8.02 8.67
N THR A 61 16.66 9.31 8.59
CA THR A 61 17.05 10.31 9.60
C THR A 61 16.09 10.40 10.78
N ILE A 62 14.91 9.79 10.70
CA ILE A 62 13.86 9.86 11.73
C ILE A 62 13.95 8.64 12.66
N PRO A 63 14.01 8.84 14.00
CA PRO A 63 13.99 7.74 14.96
C PRO A 63 12.84 6.76 14.73
N LYS A 64 13.07 5.46 14.92
CA LYS A 64 12.06 4.41 14.67
C LYS A 64 10.80 4.54 15.53
N ASN A 65 10.91 5.15 16.71
CA ASN A 65 9.81 5.37 17.65
C ASN A 65 9.04 6.68 17.40
N ASP A 66 9.50 7.55 16.51
CA ASP A 66 8.78 8.76 16.11
C ASP A 66 7.79 8.43 14.99
N PHE A 67 6.69 7.77 15.38
CA PHE A 67 5.69 7.26 14.43
C PHE A 67 4.96 8.38 13.69
N GLU A 68 4.71 9.51 14.35
CA GLU A 68 3.97 10.63 13.78
C GLU A 68 4.75 11.24 12.61
N ARG A 69 6.01 11.61 12.84
CA ARG A 69 6.85 12.20 11.80
C ARG A 69 7.14 11.25 10.65
N ARG A 70 7.36 9.96 10.95
CA ARG A 70 7.51 8.92 9.92
C ARG A 70 6.24 8.77 9.07
N THR A 71 5.07 8.85 9.70
CA THR A 71 3.77 8.81 9.01
C THR A 71 3.61 10.03 8.11
N GLU A 72 3.96 11.23 8.57
CA GLU A 72 3.90 12.45 7.77
C GLU A 72 4.75 12.37 6.49
N VAL A 73 6.02 11.96 6.62
CA VAL A 73 6.92 11.78 5.48
C VAL A 73 6.38 10.74 4.48
N GLN A 74 5.82 9.65 4.99
CA GLN A 74 5.18 8.62 4.16
C GLN A 74 3.95 9.15 3.41
N ILE A 75 3.09 9.91 4.08
CA ILE A 75 1.91 10.55 3.46
C ILE A 75 2.35 11.50 2.35
N ASN A 76 3.37 12.33 2.59
CA ASN A 76 3.86 13.28 1.60
C ASN A 76 4.42 12.58 0.36
N PHE A 77 5.21 11.51 0.56
CA PHE A 77 5.69 10.68 -0.53
C PHE A 77 4.54 10.11 -1.37
N TRP A 78 3.53 9.50 -0.74
CA TRP A 78 2.39 8.95 -1.47
C TRP A 78 1.61 10.01 -2.24
N LYS A 79 1.38 11.19 -1.64
CA LYS A 79 0.72 12.31 -2.32
C LYS A 79 1.47 12.72 -3.58
N ASN A 80 2.79 12.90 -3.51
CA ASN A 80 3.58 13.34 -4.66
C ASN A 80 3.72 12.26 -5.73
N ARG A 81 3.86 11.00 -5.33
CA ARG A 81 3.83 9.85 -6.26
C ARG A 81 2.49 9.78 -6.99
N ASN A 82 1.38 9.92 -6.27
CA ASN A 82 0.05 9.84 -6.87
C ASN A 82 -0.19 10.91 -7.94
N LYS A 83 0.43 12.09 -7.83
CA LYS A 83 0.38 13.14 -8.88
C LYS A 83 1.02 12.70 -10.20
N GLN A 84 1.90 11.69 -10.17
CA GLN A 84 2.57 11.17 -11.36
C GLN A 84 1.75 10.05 -12.04
N LEU A 85 0.68 9.58 -11.41
CA LEU A 85 -0.13 8.47 -11.90
C LEU A 85 -1.43 9.00 -12.48
N ASP A 86 -1.84 8.44 -13.63
CA ASP A 86 -3.16 8.69 -14.17
C ASP A 86 -4.24 7.98 -13.34
N ARG A 87 -5.50 8.31 -13.65
CA ARG A 87 -6.66 7.74 -12.95
C ARG A 87 -6.68 6.21 -13.01
N GLU A 88 -6.39 5.63 -14.16
CA GLU A 88 -6.42 4.17 -14.34
C GLU A 88 -5.36 3.49 -13.47
N SER A 89 -4.15 4.04 -13.44
CA SER A 89 -3.04 3.59 -12.61
C SER A 89 -3.35 3.73 -11.12
N LEU A 90 -3.97 4.83 -10.71
CA LEU A 90 -4.41 5.04 -9.32
C LEU A 90 -5.46 4.01 -8.89
N VAL A 91 -6.45 3.74 -9.74
CA VAL A 91 -7.46 2.69 -9.48
C VAL A 91 -6.79 1.33 -9.38
N LYS A 92 -5.96 0.97 -10.36
CA LYS A 92 -5.27 -0.33 -10.40
C LYS A 92 -4.38 -0.55 -9.17
N LEU A 93 -3.61 0.47 -8.80
CA LEU A 93 -2.78 0.45 -7.61
C LEU A 93 -3.61 0.33 -6.33
N GLY A 94 -4.67 1.13 -6.19
CA GLY A 94 -5.57 1.07 -5.04
C GLY A 94 -6.21 -0.30 -4.89
N THR A 95 -6.73 -0.86 -5.98
CA THR A 95 -7.31 -2.20 -6.02
C THR A 95 -6.30 -3.26 -5.59
N TYR A 96 -5.07 -3.20 -6.11
CA TYR A 96 -4.00 -4.12 -5.71
C TYR A 96 -3.70 -4.01 -4.21
N GLN A 97 -3.50 -2.79 -3.70
CA GLN A 97 -3.12 -2.57 -2.30
C GLN A 97 -4.20 -2.98 -1.30
N ILE A 98 -5.48 -2.76 -1.63
CA ILE A 98 -6.59 -3.24 -0.79
C ILE A 98 -6.62 -4.76 -0.82
N THR A 99 -6.62 -5.35 -2.01
CA THR A 99 -6.73 -6.80 -2.18
C THR A 99 -5.59 -7.55 -1.49
N ASP A 100 -4.34 -7.11 -1.70
CA ASP A 100 -3.16 -7.71 -1.03
C ASP A 100 -3.26 -7.64 0.49
N PHE A 101 -3.76 -6.53 1.04
CA PHE A 101 -3.97 -6.39 2.48
C PHE A 101 -5.06 -7.33 3.00
N GLU A 102 -6.23 -7.34 2.34
CA GLU A 102 -7.35 -8.20 2.71
C GLU A 102 -6.96 -9.68 2.66
N ILE A 103 -6.29 -10.12 1.59
CA ILE A 103 -5.76 -11.47 1.45
C ILE A 103 -4.80 -11.82 2.58
N LYS A 104 -3.84 -10.94 2.89
CA LYS A 104 -2.90 -11.17 4.00
C LYS A 104 -3.63 -11.33 5.33
N LYS A 105 -4.68 -10.54 5.58
CA LYS A 105 -5.47 -10.65 6.81
C LYS A 105 -6.32 -11.90 6.86
N VAL A 106 -6.96 -12.27 5.77
CA VAL A 106 -7.71 -13.52 5.68
C VAL A 106 -6.76 -14.71 5.88
N LYS A 107 -5.60 -14.74 5.22
CA LYS A 107 -4.59 -15.80 5.39
C LYS A 107 -4.09 -15.89 6.83
N GLU A 108 -3.76 -14.75 7.45
CA GLU A 108 -3.30 -14.67 8.85
C GLU A 108 -4.37 -15.19 9.83
N MET A 109 -5.64 -14.86 9.62
CA MET A 109 -6.69 -15.13 10.60
C MET A 109 -7.39 -16.48 10.38
N LEU A 110 -7.56 -16.93 9.13
CA LEU A 110 -8.32 -18.14 8.78
C LEU A 110 -7.42 -19.30 8.32
N GLY A 111 -6.13 -19.04 8.08
CA GLY A 111 -5.21 -20.05 7.58
C GLY A 111 -5.61 -20.58 6.20
N PHE A 112 -6.06 -19.70 5.31
CA PHE A 112 -6.43 -20.08 3.94
C PHE A 112 -5.24 -20.71 3.20
N SER A 113 -5.51 -21.79 2.47
CA SER A 113 -4.54 -22.39 1.55
C SER A 113 -4.24 -21.45 0.38
N ASP A 114 -3.20 -21.74 -0.39
CA ASP A 114 -2.85 -20.92 -1.54
C ASP A 114 -3.93 -20.96 -2.64
N GLU A 115 -4.64 -22.09 -2.78
CA GLU A 115 -5.78 -22.21 -3.69
C GLU A 115 -6.97 -21.34 -3.23
N GLN A 116 -7.27 -21.33 -1.93
CA GLN A 116 -8.31 -20.46 -1.36
C GLN A 116 -7.95 -18.99 -1.49
N VAL A 117 -6.67 -18.64 -1.32
CA VAL A 117 -6.15 -17.29 -1.52
C VAL A 117 -6.31 -16.85 -2.97
N ALA A 118 -5.95 -17.71 -3.93
CA ALA A 118 -6.11 -17.40 -5.35
C ALA A 118 -7.58 -17.14 -5.71
N ALA A 119 -8.49 -18.03 -5.28
CA ALA A 119 -9.92 -17.89 -5.51
C ALA A 119 -10.51 -16.61 -4.89
N LEU A 120 -10.05 -16.25 -3.69
CA LEU A 120 -10.51 -15.03 -3.02
C LEU A 120 -9.94 -13.78 -3.69
N SER A 121 -8.68 -13.81 -4.12
CA SER A 121 -7.98 -12.67 -4.72
C SER A 121 -8.70 -12.14 -5.97
N ASP A 122 -9.20 -13.04 -6.81
CA ASP A 122 -9.95 -12.65 -8.01
C ASP A 122 -11.26 -11.92 -7.68
N LYS A 123 -12.01 -12.43 -6.69
CA LYS A 123 -13.26 -11.81 -6.22
C LYS A 123 -13.00 -10.44 -5.59
N LEU A 124 -12.05 -10.37 -4.66
CA LEU A 124 -11.68 -9.13 -3.98
C LEU A 124 -11.17 -8.08 -4.95
N SER A 125 -10.35 -8.45 -5.93
CA SER A 125 -9.87 -7.53 -6.96
C SER A 125 -11.04 -6.87 -7.70
N SER A 126 -12.07 -7.65 -8.07
CA SER A 126 -13.28 -7.10 -8.71
C SER A 126 -14.05 -6.15 -7.81
N TYR A 127 -14.25 -6.48 -6.53
CA TYR A 127 -15.02 -5.64 -5.62
C TYR A 127 -14.26 -4.36 -5.26
N ASN A 128 -12.96 -4.47 -5.02
CA ASN A 128 -12.09 -3.35 -4.72
C ASN A 128 -11.92 -2.42 -5.93
N LYS A 129 -12.02 -2.92 -7.16
CA LYS A 129 -12.12 -2.06 -8.35
C LYS A 129 -13.38 -1.18 -8.34
N VAL A 130 -14.51 -1.73 -7.91
CA VAL A 130 -15.76 -0.96 -7.78
C VAL A 130 -15.62 0.10 -6.68
N LEU A 131 -15.08 -0.26 -5.51
CA LEU A 131 -14.83 0.68 -4.41
C LEU A 131 -13.91 1.82 -4.84
N MET A 132 -12.80 1.48 -5.51
CA MET A 132 -11.84 2.46 -6.01
C MET A 132 -12.46 3.36 -7.08
N GLY A 133 -13.27 2.80 -7.98
CA GLY A 133 -14.03 3.58 -8.95
C GLY A 133 -14.98 4.59 -8.29
N ALA A 134 -15.73 4.15 -7.28
CA ALA A 134 -16.66 4.99 -6.53
C ALA A 134 -15.94 6.10 -5.74
N LYS A 135 -14.78 5.80 -5.15
CA LYS A 135 -13.93 6.80 -4.45
C LYS A 135 -13.51 7.96 -5.35
N HIS A 136 -13.45 7.74 -6.67
CA HIS A 136 -13.14 8.79 -7.65
C HIS A 136 -14.35 9.58 -8.14
N ILE A 137 -15.57 9.05 -7.97
CA ILE A 137 -16.80 9.66 -8.48
C ILE A 137 -17.51 10.43 -7.37
N TYR A 138 -17.49 9.92 -6.15
CA TYR A 138 -18.24 10.43 -5.01
C TYR A 138 -17.32 11.04 -3.95
N ASP A 139 -17.84 11.98 -3.18
CA ASP A 139 -17.22 12.38 -1.92
C ASP A 139 -17.27 11.19 -0.94
N THR A 140 -16.17 10.89 -0.27
CA THR A 140 -16.08 9.72 0.62
C THR A 140 -17.01 9.82 1.85
N ASN A 141 -17.55 10.99 2.15
CA ASN A 141 -18.54 11.19 3.21
C ASN A 141 -19.98 11.16 2.67
N SER A 142 -20.17 11.12 1.35
CA SER A 142 -21.49 11.09 0.72
C SER A 142 -22.21 9.78 0.99
N GLN A 143 -23.53 9.81 0.89
CA GLN A 143 -24.36 8.63 1.09
C GLN A 143 -24.11 7.59 -0.02
N GLU A 144 -23.92 8.04 -1.26
CA GLU A 144 -23.63 7.18 -2.41
C GLU A 144 -22.31 6.42 -2.24
N PHE A 145 -21.26 7.07 -1.73
CA PHE A 145 -20.01 6.38 -1.46
C PHE A 145 -20.19 5.32 -0.36
N LYS A 146 -20.90 5.65 0.73
CA LYS A 146 -21.16 4.73 1.84
C LYS A 146 -21.97 3.51 1.41
N GLU A 147 -22.93 3.67 0.50
CA GLU A 147 -23.70 2.55 -0.05
C GLU A 147 -22.84 1.61 -0.89
N VAL A 148 -21.95 2.14 -1.74
CA VAL A 148 -21.00 1.31 -2.49
C VAL A 148 -20.03 0.61 -1.54
N GLU A 149 -19.53 1.33 -0.53
CA GLU A 149 -18.64 0.79 0.49
C GLU A 149 -19.29 -0.38 1.25
N GLU A 150 -20.50 -0.21 1.76
CA GLU A 150 -21.24 -1.26 2.46
C GLU A 150 -21.52 -2.48 1.57
N MET A 151 -21.88 -2.25 0.30
CA MET A 151 -22.09 -3.31 -0.68
C MET A 151 -20.80 -4.11 -0.95
N VAL A 152 -19.66 -3.42 -1.14
CA VAL A 152 -18.36 -4.07 -1.34
C VAL A 152 -17.97 -4.89 -0.11
N TYR A 153 -18.16 -4.35 1.08
CA TYR A 153 -17.88 -5.06 2.34
C TYR A 153 -18.74 -6.29 2.53
N THR A 154 -20.03 -6.21 2.20
CA THR A 154 -20.94 -7.35 2.26
C THR A 154 -20.47 -8.46 1.31
N ARG A 155 -20.15 -8.11 0.07
CA ARG A 155 -19.65 -9.07 -0.93
C ARG A 155 -18.30 -9.67 -0.57
N THR A 156 -17.39 -8.88 0.00
CA THR A 156 -16.11 -9.37 0.53
C THR A 156 -16.35 -10.44 1.59
N TYR A 157 -17.29 -10.21 2.52
CA TYR A 157 -17.62 -11.19 3.55
C TYR A 157 -18.25 -12.46 2.95
N GLU A 158 -19.23 -12.31 2.05
CA GLU A 158 -19.88 -13.45 1.38
C GLU A 158 -18.86 -14.31 0.61
N ALA A 159 -17.91 -13.68 -0.08
CA ALA A 159 -16.85 -14.39 -0.80
C ALA A 159 -15.91 -15.14 0.15
N ILE A 160 -15.60 -14.58 1.32
CA ILE A 160 -14.82 -15.28 2.34
C ILE A 160 -15.58 -16.51 2.83
N GLU A 161 -16.87 -16.35 3.17
CA GLU A 161 -17.71 -17.45 3.69
C GLU A 161 -17.88 -18.58 2.66
N GLU A 162 -18.07 -18.25 1.39
CA GLU A 162 -18.16 -19.20 0.28
C GLU A 162 -16.89 -20.06 0.13
N ILE A 163 -15.72 -19.47 0.36
CA ILE A 163 -14.41 -20.13 0.17
C ILE A 163 -13.97 -20.91 1.43
N CYS A 164 -14.56 -20.62 2.59
CA CYS A 164 -14.25 -21.32 3.83
C CYS A 164 -14.61 -22.82 3.73
N SER A 165 -13.66 -23.68 4.10
CA SER A 165 -13.96 -25.10 4.33
C SER A 165 -14.90 -25.27 5.52
N GLU A 166 -15.56 -26.43 5.64
CA GLU A 166 -16.41 -26.75 6.81
C GLU A 166 -15.68 -26.54 8.14
N SER A 167 -14.38 -26.88 8.20
CA SER A 167 -13.53 -26.68 9.38
C SER A 167 -13.18 -25.21 9.69
N GLN A 168 -13.43 -24.30 8.75
CA GLN A 168 -13.18 -22.87 8.88
C GLN A 168 -14.46 -22.06 9.12
N LYS A 169 -15.65 -22.57 8.75
CA LYS A 169 -16.93 -21.84 8.81
C LYS A 169 -17.23 -21.19 10.17
N GLN A 170 -16.95 -21.87 11.28
CA GLN A 170 -17.13 -21.29 12.62
C GLN A 170 -16.25 -20.04 12.81
N ARG A 171 -14.96 -20.13 12.45
CA ARG A 171 -14.03 -18.99 12.52
C ARG A 171 -14.44 -17.87 11.54
N CYS A 172 -14.94 -18.22 10.36
CA CYS A 172 -15.42 -17.23 9.39
C CYS A 172 -16.63 -16.46 9.92
N GLY A 173 -17.60 -17.16 10.52
CA GLY A 173 -18.78 -16.56 11.17
C GLY A 173 -18.42 -15.68 12.36
N ASP A 174 -17.54 -16.15 13.25
CA ASP A 174 -17.08 -15.39 14.42
C ASP A 174 -16.30 -14.13 14.02
N MET A 175 -15.69 -14.13 12.84
CA MET A 175 -14.81 -13.07 12.37
C MET A 175 -15.49 -11.99 11.52
N LYS A 176 -16.80 -12.11 11.21
CA LYS A 176 -17.54 -11.13 10.39
C LYS A 176 -17.27 -9.68 10.83
N ASN A 177 -17.37 -9.39 12.12
CA ASN A 177 -17.16 -8.04 12.66
C ASN A 177 -15.67 -7.66 12.77
N ALA A 178 -14.78 -8.64 12.98
CA ALA A 178 -13.35 -8.43 13.17
C ALA A 178 -12.61 -8.15 11.84
N ILE A 179 -13.00 -8.83 10.76
CA ILE A 179 -12.46 -8.62 9.41
C ILE A 179 -12.86 -7.23 8.91
N LEU A 180 -14.14 -6.87 8.98
CA LEU A 180 -14.65 -5.56 8.53
C LEU A 180 -13.99 -4.40 9.28
N THR A 181 -13.86 -4.49 10.61
CA THR A 181 -13.22 -3.42 11.41
C THR A 181 -11.75 -3.22 11.04
N LYS A 182 -11.00 -4.31 10.78
CA LYS A 182 -9.57 -4.23 10.43
C LYS A 182 -9.34 -3.75 9.00
N ILE A 183 -10.17 -4.18 8.05
CA ILE A 183 -10.13 -3.73 6.65
C ILE A 183 -10.46 -2.24 6.58
N ASN A 184 -11.54 -1.79 7.22
CA ASN A 184 -11.97 -0.38 7.22
C ASN A 184 -10.89 0.53 7.82
N LYS A 185 -10.25 0.08 8.91
CA LYS A 185 -9.17 0.83 9.54
C LYS A 185 -7.93 0.95 8.65
N TYR A 186 -7.65 -0.03 7.80
CA TYR A 186 -6.53 0.03 6.85
C TYR A 186 -6.84 0.93 5.65
N ILE A 187 -8.02 0.78 5.04
CA ILE A 187 -8.47 1.62 3.92
C ILE A 187 -8.44 3.09 4.32
N ASN A 188 -8.90 3.42 5.54
CA ASN A 188 -8.91 4.80 6.04
C ASN A 188 -7.53 5.34 6.45
N ARG A 189 -6.57 4.48 6.84
CA ARG A 189 -5.25 4.92 7.35
C ARG A 189 -4.11 4.86 6.35
N TYR A 190 -4.15 3.95 5.39
CA TYR A 190 -2.99 3.66 4.53
C TYR A 190 -3.26 3.97 3.07
N ILE A 191 -4.53 4.15 2.70
CA ILE A 191 -4.94 4.53 1.36
C ILE A 191 -5.31 6.00 1.36
N HIS A 192 -4.27 6.84 1.53
CA HIS A 192 -4.39 8.28 1.42
C HIS A 192 -4.54 8.69 -0.05
N TYR A 193 -5.76 8.57 -0.56
CA TYR A 193 -6.21 9.32 -1.73
C TYR A 193 -6.92 10.57 -1.22
N SER A 194 -6.22 11.70 -1.27
CA SER A 194 -6.89 13.00 -1.24
C SER A 194 -7.47 13.20 -2.64
N THR A 195 -8.80 13.11 -2.75
CA THR A 195 -9.56 13.45 -3.96
C THR A 195 -9.64 14.95 -4.20
N THR A 196 -9.18 15.76 -3.24
CA THR A 196 -8.98 17.21 -3.36
C THR A 196 -7.72 17.54 -4.16
N THR A 197 -7.67 17.06 -5.40
CA THR A 197 -6.95 17.80 -6.45
C THR A 197 -8.02 18.23 -7.44
N THR A 198 -8.55 19.42 -7.22
CA THR A 198 -9.20 20.19 -8.28
C THR A 198 -8.22 20.19 -9.46
N ILE A 199 -8.59 19.50 -10.52
CA ILE A 199 -7.93 19.63 -11.82
C ILE A 199 -8.24 21.07 -12.24
N ASN A 200 -7.22 21.93 -12.27
CA ASN A 200 -7.27 23.19 -13.00
C ASN A 200 -7.17 22.90 -14.49
#